data_AF-A0A9D9NDQ9-F1
#
_entry.id   AF-A0A9D9NDQ9-F1
#
_cell.length_a   1.000
_cell.length_b   1.000
_cell.length_c   1.000
_cell.angle_alpha   90.00
_cell.angle_beta   90.00
_cell.angle_gamma   90.00
#
_symmetry.space_group_name_H-M   'P 1'
#
loop_
_entity.id
_entity.type
_entity.pdbx_description
1 polymer ?
#
loop_
_entity_poly.entity_id
_entity_poly.type
_entity_poly.pdbx_seq_one_letter_code
_entity_poly.pdbx_strand_id
1 'polypeptide(L)'
;MSKKSNSLVFMLVMTLVNLLLLVVCFVVFGVIITLIMSKIPALQEAGGISMLFVLLWFGLSIGGSFLIYNKLVKWLIAKYDLENKLDPLFTPKKSRKKREEEV
;
A
#
# COMPACT_ATOMS: atom_id res chain seq x y z
N MET A 1 5.32 15.10 22.91
CA MET A 1 5.59 13.65 23.06
C MET A 1 7.00 13.34 22.59
N SER A 2 7.71 12.38 23.19
CA SER A 2 9.06 12.00 22.75
C SER A 2 9.02 11.48 21.31
N LYS A 3 10.10 11.67 20.54
CA LYS A 3 10.20 11.23 19.14
C LYS A 3 9.80 9.76 18.94
N LYS A 4 10.05 8.92 19.94
CA LYS A 4 9.67 7.49 19.98
C LYS A 4 8.16 7.27 19.93
N SER A 5 7.38 8.07 20.66
CA SER A 5 5.92 7.93 20.72
C SER A 5 5.27 8.31 19.38
N ASN A 6 5.78 9.33 18.70
CA ASN A 6 5.30 9.70 17.37
C ASN A 6 5.60 8.61 16.32
N SER A 7 6.77 7.96 16.38
CA SER A 7 7.07 6.81 15.50
C SER A 7 6.14 5.62 15.73
N LEU A 8 5.78 5.32 16.99
CA LEU A 8 4.84 4.25 17.31
C LEU A 8 3.44 4.52 16.76
N VAL A 9 2.94 5.74 16.94
CA VAL A 9 1.64 6.15 16.39
C VAL A 9 1.67 6.10 14.86
N PHE A 10 2.74 6.58 14.24
CA PHE A 10 2.90 6.50 12.79
C PHE A 10 2.85 5.05 12.30
N MET A 11 3.59 4.14 12.92
CA MET A 11 3.60 2.72 12.55
C MET A 11 2.21 2.09 12.69
N LEU A 12 1.48 2.38 13.78
CA LEU A 12 0.11 1.91 13.98
C LEU A 12 -0.84 2.45 12.92
N VAL A 13 -0.81 3.75 12.65
CA VAL A 13 -1.65 4.39 11.62
C VAL A 13 -1.35 3.79 10.25
N MET A 14 -0.08 3.63 9.89
CA MET A 14 0.30 3.06 8.59
C MET A 14 -0.12 1.59 8.46
N THR A 15 -0.12 0.83 9.56
CA THR A 15 -0.63 -0.55 9.58
C THR A 15 -2.14 -0.58 9.35
N LEU A 16 -2.90 0.31 10.00
CA LEU A 16 -4.34 0.45 9.78
C LEU A 16 -4.66 0.89 8.35
N VAL A 17 -3.91 1.85 7.80
CA VAL A 17 -4.04 2.28 6.40
C VAL A 17 -3.75 1.13 5.43
N ASN A 18 -2.73 0.33 5.68
CA ASN A 18 -2.43 -0.84 4.86
C ASN A 18 -3.57 -1.87 4.89
N LEU A 19 -4.13 -2.15 6.06
CA LEU A 19 -5.25 -3.08 6.20
C LEU A 19 -6.49 -2.55 5.45
N LEU A 20 -6.78 -1.25 5.58
CA LEU A 20 -7.87 -0.60 4.87
C LEU A 20 -7.65 -0.64 3.35
N LEU A 21 -6.42 -0.39 2.87
CA LEU A 21 -6.07 -0.50 1.46
C LEU A 21 -6.26 -1.91 0.92
N LEU A 22 -5.94 -2.94 1.69
CA LEU A 22 -6.18 -4.33 1.29
C LEU A 22 -7.67 -4.57 1.04
N VAL A 23 -8.54 -4.15 1.96
CA VAL A 23 -10.00 -4.29 1.82
C VAL A 23 -10.52 -3.51 0.63
N VAL A 24 -10.08 -2.26 0.47
CA VAL A 24 -10.49 -1.41 -0.66
C VAL A 24 -10.04 -2.01 -1.99
N CYS A 25 -8.79 -2.45 -2.11
CA CYS A 25 -8.29 -3.13 -3.31
C CYS A 25 -9.09 -4.41 -3.59
N PHE A 26 -9.41 -5.19 -2.56
CA PHE A 26 -10.15 -6.43 -2.72
C PHE A 26 -11.52 -6.19 -3.35
N VAL A 27 -12.26 -5.20 -2.83
CA VAL A 27 -13.57 -4.80 -3.37
C VAL A 27 -13.43 -4.23 -4.78
N VAL A 28 -12.49 -3.31 -5.00
CA VAL A 28 -12.32 -2.65 -6.31
C VAL A 28 -11.94 -3.66 -7.40
N PHE A 29 -10.96 -4.52 -7.17
CA PHE A 29 -10.58 -5.54 -8.15
C PHE A 29 -11.69 -6.58 -8.36
N GLY A 30 -12.44 -6.93 -7.30
CA GLY A 30 -13.59 -7.82 -7.41
C GLY A 30 -14.68 -7.24 -8.31
N VAL A 31 -15.00 -5.95 -8.15
CA VAL A 31 -15.94 -5.24 -9.03
C VAL A 31 -15.42 -5.17 -10.47
N ILE A 32 -14.14 -4.88 -10.66
CA ILE A 32 -13.55 -4.84 -12.01
C ILE A 32 -13.65 -6.19 -12.70
N ILE A 33 -13.32 -7.28 -12.00
CA ILE A 33 -13.37 -8.65 -12.57
C ILE A 33 -14.81 -9.03 -12.92
N THR A 34 -15.78 -8.77 -12.04
CA THR A 34 -17.19 -9.07 -12.33
C THR A 34 -17.73 -8.25 -13.50
N LEU A 35 -17.36 -6.97 -13.60
CA LEU A 35 -17.69 -6.14 -14.76
C LEU A 35 -17.08 -6.68 -16.05
N ILE A 36 -15.81 -7.10 -16.04
CA ILE A 36 -15.16 -7.70 -17.22
C ILE A 36 -15.85 -9.02 -17.61
N MET A 37 -16.14 -9.90 -16.65
CA MET A 37 -16.83 -11.16 -16.92
C MET A 37 -18.23 -10.94 -17.50
N SER A 38 -18.96 -9.92 -17.04
CA SER A 38 -20.29 -9.57 -17.59
C SER A 38 -20.25 -9.08 -19.04
N LYS A 39 -19.09 -8.63 -19.54
CA LYS A 39 -18.92 -8.08 -20.90
C LYS A 39 -18.33 -9.09 -21.88
N ILE A 40 -17.78 -10.21 -21.41
CA ILE A 40 -17.09 -11.20 -22.25
C ILE A 40 -17.86 -12.52 -22.19
N PRO A 41 -18.70 -12.84 -23.20
CA PRO A 41 -19.52 -14.05 -23.23
C PRO A 41 -18.71 -15.34 -23.08
N ALA A 42 -17.50 -15.38 -23.64
CA ALA A 42 -16.59 -16.52 -23.53
C ALA A 42 -16.15 -16.84 -22.08
N LEU A 43 -16.12 -15.84 -21.19
CA LEU A 43 -15.83 -16.04 -19.77
C LEU A 43 -17.06 -16.46 -18.98
N GLN A 44 -18.26 -16.17 -19.49
CA GLN A 44 -19.54 -16.52 -18.86
C GLN A 44 -19.89 -17.99 -19.10
N GLU A 45 -19.63 -18.52 -20.29
CA GLU A 45 -19.89 -19.94 -20.62
C GLU A 45 -18.94 -20.92 -19.90
N ALA A 46 -17.79 -20.44 -19.41
CA ALA A 46 -16.87 -21.23 -18.60
C ALA A 46 -17.46 -21.67 -17.23
N GLY A 47 -18.68 -21.25 -16.89
CA GLY A 47 -19.50 -21.92 -15.88
C GLY A 47 -19.13 -21.66 -14.42
N GLY A 48 -18.23 -20.71 -14.13
CA GLY A 48 -17.91 -20.32 -12.76
C GLY A 48 -16.63 -19.49 -12.61
N ILE A 49 -16.44 -18.93 -11.42
CA ILE A 49 -15.16 -18.32 -11.02
C ILE A 49 -14.16 -19.48 -10.89
N SER A 50 -13.32 -19.67 -11.90
CA SER A 50 -12.28 -20.69 -11.85
C SER A 50 -11.28 -20.38 -10.73
N MET A 51 -10.62 -21.41 -10.21
CA MET A 51 -9.59 -21.23 -9.18
C MET A 51 -8.47 -20.27 -9.63
N LEU A 52 -8.16 -20.22 -10.93
CA LEU A 52 -7.21 -19.27 -11.50
C LEU A 52 -7.69 -17.82 -11.36
N PHE A 53 -8.98 -17.54 -11.56
CA PHE A 53 -9.54 -16.19 -11.36
C PHE A 53 -9.52 -15.78 -9.89
N VAL A 54 -9.80 -16.69 -8.96
CA VAL A 54 -9.69 -16.42 -7.52
C VAL A 54 -8.24 -16.07 -7.17
N LEU A 55 -7.28 -16.87 -7.62
CA LEU A 55 -5.85 -16.63 -7.36
C LEU A 55 -5.38 -15.31 -7.97
N LEU A 56 -5.82 -15.00 -9.18
CA LEU A 56 -5.48 -13.75 -9.86
C LEU A 56 -6.10 -12.54 -9.14
N TRP A 57 -7.35 -12.63 -8.69
CA TRP A 57 -7.99 -11.59 -7.89
C TRP A 57 -7.25 -11.35 -6.58
N PHE A 58 -6.97 -12.41 -5.80
CA PHE A 58 -6.22 -12.28 -4.56
C PHE A 58 -4.81 -11.72 -4.80
N GLY A 59 -4.11 -12.21 -5.82
CA GLY A 59 -2.78 -11.76 -6.19
C GLY A 59 -2.75 -10.28 -6.60
N LEU A 60 -3.70 -9.85 -7.44
CA LEU A 60 -3.84 -8.44 -7.83
C LEU A 60 -4.23 -7.56 -6.65
N SER A 61 -5.07 -8.04 -5.75
CA SER A 61 -5.47 -7.28 -4.56
C SER A 61 -4.30 -7.03 -3.63
N ILE A 62 -3.51 -8.07 -3.33
CA ILE A 62 -2.32 -7.95 -2.48
C ILE A 62 -1.26 -7.10 -3.18
N GLY A 63 -0.95 -7.38 -4.45
CA GLY A 63 0.04 -6.62 -5.21
C GLY A 63 -0.36 -5.15 -5.37
N GLY A 64 -1.63 -4.90 -5.72
CA GLY A 64 -2.18 -3.56 -5.87
C GLY A 64 -2.19 -2.78 -4.56
N SER A 65 -2.58 -3.39 -3.44
CA SER A 65 -2.55 -2.74 -2.14
C SER A 65 -1.13 -2.36 -1.75
N PHE A 66 -0.14 -3.24 -1.99
CA PHE A 66 1.27 -2.97 -1.72
C PHE A 66 1.82 -1.81 -2.57
N LEU A 67 1.50 -1.75 -3.86
CA LEU A 67 1.95 -0.68 -4.75
C LEU A 67 1.35 0.67 -4.35
N ILE A 68 0.04 0.70 -4.07
CA ILE A 68 -0.66 1.92 -3.63
C ILE A 68 -0.13 2.35 -2.27
N TYR A 69 0.00 1.42 -1.32
CA TYR A 69 0.54 1.69 0.01
C TYR A 69 1.94 2.28 -0.07
N ASN A 70 2.86 1.67 -0.83
CA ASN A 70 4.24 2.16 -0.94
C ASN A 70 4.30 3.58 -1.53
N LYS A 71 3.47 3.88 -2.53
CA LYS A 71 3.37 5.22 -3.12
C LYS A 71 2.78 6.23 -2.11
N LEU A 72 1.75 5.82 -1.38
CA LEU A 72 1.06 6.65 -0.39
C LEU A 72 1.96 6.97 0.81
N VAL A 73 2.72 5.98 1.31
CA VAL A 73 3.74 6.15 2.36
C VAL A 73 4.77 7.19 1.93
N LYS A 74 5.39 7.02 0.75
CA LYS A 74 6.39 7.95 0.23
C LYS A 74 5.84 9.37 0.09
N TRP A 75 4.60 9.48 -0.39
CA TRP A 75 3.93 10.77 -0.53
C TRP A 75 3.63 11.43 0.81
N LEU A 76 3.15 10.69 1.81
CA LEU A 76 2.93 11.20 3.16
C LEU A 76 4.23 11.67 3.81
N ILE A 77 5.30 10.89 3.68
CA ILE A 77 6.61 11.24 4.23
C ILE A 77 7.10 12.57 3.63
N ALA A 78 7.03 12.71 2.31
CA ALA A 78 7.43 13.94 1.61
C ALA A 78 6.53 15.14 1.93
N LYS A 79 5.21 14.93 2.03
CA LYS A 79 4.23 16.00 2.22
C LYS A 79 4.22 16.57 3.64
N TYR A 80 4.42 15.71 4.65
CA TYR A 80 4.35 16.12 6.06
C TYR A 80 5.72 16.30 6.71
N ASP A 81 6.81 16.20 5.93
CA ASP A 81 8.19 16.26 6.41
C ASP A 81 8.42 15.34 7.63
N LEU A 82 7.88 14.12 7.52
CA LEU A 82 7.88 13.15 8.62
C LEU A 82 9.30 12.66 8.92
N GLU A 83 10.25 12.84 8.00
CA GLU A 83 11.68 12.56 8.23
C GLU A 83 12.27 13.38 9.36
N ASN A 84 11.81 14.63 9.54
CA ASN A 84 12.30 15.50 10.61
C ASN A 84 11.59 15.30 11.95
N LYS A 85 10.38 14.71 11.93
CA LYS A 85 9.52 14.55 13.12
C LYS A 85 9.49 13.13 13.69
N LEU A 86 9.91 12.14 12.92
CA LEU A 86 9.98 10.73 13.32
C LEU A 86 11.45 10.30 13.50
N ASP A 87 11.71 9.36 14.40
CA ASP A 87 12.99 8.64 14.37
C ASP A 87 13.08 7.87 13.05
N PRO A 88 14.23 7.85 12.36
CA PRO A 88 14.35 7.29 11.03
C PRO A 88 14.02 5.79 11.07
N LEU A 89 12.78 5.46 10.69
CA LEU A 89 12.29 4.09 10.53
C LEU A 89 12.77 3.48 9.20
N PHE A 90 13.11 4.31 8.21
CA PHE A 90 13.43 3.87 6.85
C PHE A 90 14.70 4.50 6.25
N THR A 91 15.32 5.48 6.91
CA THR A 91 16.54 6.13 6.41
C THR A 91 17.76 5.57 7.15
N PRO A 92 18.68 4.87 6.48
CA PRO A 92 19.92 4.46 7.11
C PRO A 92 20.66 5.71 7.62
N LYS A 93 21.04 5.70 8.89
CA LYS A 93 21.70 6.76 9.67
C LYS A 93 22.90 7.44 8.97
N LYS A 94 23.42 6.83 7.91
CA LYS A 94 24.60 7.27 7.15
C LYS A 94 24.35 8.49 6.22
N SER A 95 23.12 8.76 5.81
CA SER A 95 22.85 9.88 4.87
C SER A 95 22.81 11.26 5.53
N ARG A 96 22.68 11.33 6.87
CA ARG A 96 22.59 12.63 7.57
C ARG A 96 23.95 13.32 7.71
N LYS A 97 25.04 12.54 7.83
CA LYS A 97 26.38 13.10 8.04
C LYS A 97 26.91 13.89 6.84
N LYS A 98 26.46 13.56 5.61
CA LYS A 98 26.96 14.20 4.39
C LYS A 98 26.37 15.58 4.10
N ARG A 99 25.26 15.95 4.76
CA ARG A 99 24.55 17.23 4.52
C ARG A 99 24.89 18.32 5.53
N GLU A 100 25.55 17.95 6.63
CA GLU A 100 26.06 18.87 7.66
C GLU A 100 27.53 19.27 7.39
N GLU A 101 28.23 18.57 6.49
CA GLU A 101 29.60 18.89 6.06
C GLU A 101 29.66 19.77 4.79
N GLU A 102 28.50 20.09 4.17
CA GLU A 102 28.38 20.91 2.95
C GLU A 102 27.65 22.26 3.19
N VAL A 103 27.44 22.67 4.45
CA VAL A 103 26.88 24.00 4.82
C VAL A 103 27.92 24.82 5.56
#